data_AF-A0A1G8DWN3-F1
#
_entry.id   AF-A0A1G8DWN3-F1
#
_cell.length_a   1.000
_cell.length_b   1.000
_cell.length_c   1.000
_cell.angle_alpha   90.00
_cell.angle_beta   90.00
_cell.angle_gamma   90.00
#
_symmetry.space_group_name_H-M   'P 1'
#
loop_
_entity.id
_entity.type
_entity.pdbx_description
1 polymer ?
#
loop_
_entity_poly.entity_id
_entity_poly.type
_entity_poly.pdbx_seq_one_letter_code
_entity_poly.pdbx_strand_id
1 'polypeptide(L)' 'MQVWTLEEAIRFLEEAKKTKPHFYMLYLLAIFTGMRRGEILALRWKDCMLDEGKISVSKTLSYIKGQGIV' A
#
# COMPACT_ATOMS: atom_id res chain seq x y z
N MET A 1 7.92 -20.49 5.88
CA MET A 1 7.38 -19.18 5.48
C MET A 1 6.66 -19.39 4.15
N GLN A 2 5.36 -19.15 4.08
CA GLN A 2 4.57 -19.32 2.86
C GLN A 2 4.36 -17.94 2.24
N VAL A 3 4.62 -17.82 0.95
CA VAL A 3 4.46 -16.59 0.16
C VAL A 3 3.60 -16.90 -1.06
N TRP A 4 2.97 -15.88 -1.61
CA TRP A 4 2.19 -16.02 -2.84
C TRP A 4 3.09 -16.28 -4.04
N THR A 5 2.60 -17.07 -4.99
CA THR A 5 3.14 -17.06 -6.34
C THR A 5 2.77 -15.77 -7.06
N LEU A 6 3.41 -15.52 -8.21
CA LEU A 6 3.07 -14.37 -9.04
C LEU A 6 1.61 -14.44 -9.51
N GLU A 7 1.14 -15.63 -9.88
CA GLU A 7 -0.22 -15.88 -10.35
C GLU A 7 -1.26 -15.60 -9.26
N GLU A 8 -0.96 -16.01 -8.03
CA GLU A 8 -1.82 -15.74 -6.86
C GLU A 8 -1.90 -14.24 -6.58
N ALA A 9 -0.77 -13.52 -6.64
CA ALA A 9 -0.73 -12.07 -6.44
C ALA A 9 -1.49 -11.30 -7.53
N ILE A 10 -1.33 -11.69 -8.80
CA ILE A 10 -2.07 -11.11 -9.93
C ILE A 10 -3.57 -11.35 -9.75
N ARG A 11 -3.97 -12.60 -9.49
CA ARG A 11 -5.38 -12.97 -9.28
C ARG A 11 -6.00 -12.17 -8.14
N PHE A 12 -5.27 -12.00 -7.04
CA PHE A 12 -5.72 -11.18 -5.92
C PHE A 12 -5.95 -9.72 -6.33
N LEU A 13 -5.01 -9.12 -7.05
CA LEU A 13 -5.13 -7.73 -7.51
C LEU A 13 -6.30 -7.54 -8.49
N GLU A 14 -6.53 -8.47 -9.40
CA GLU A 14 -7.66 -8.44 -10.32
C GLU A 14 -9.01 -8.49 -9.59
N GLU A 15 -9.14 -9.39 -8.62
CA GLU A 15 -10.37 -9.51 -7.83
C GLU A 15 -10.57 -8.32 -6.88
N ALA A 16 -9.50 -7.79 -6.29
CA ALA A 16 -9.55 -6.58 -5.48
C ALA A 16 -10.00 -5.37 -6.32
N LYS A 17 -9.54 -5.26 -7.58
CA LYS A 17 -9.94 -4.19 -8.50
C LYS A 17 -11.44 -4.24 -8.80
N LYS A 18 -12.02 -5.43 -8.95
CA LYS A 18 -13.45 -5.63 -9.23
C LYS A 18 -14.33 -5.42 -8.00
N THR A 19 -13.94 -5.98 -6.86
CA THR A 19 -14.81 -6.09 -5.68
C THR A 19 -14.58 -5.00 -4.63
N LYS A 20 -13.37 -4.43 -4.58
CA LYS A 20 -12.92 -3.46 -3.58
C LYS A 20 -12.01 -2.38 -4.21
N PRO A 21 -12.49 -1.64 -5.23
CA PRO A 21 -11.65 -0.70 -6.00
C PRO A 21 -10.97 0.37 -5.13
N HIS A 22 -11.60 0.79 -4.02
CA HIS A 22 -11.00 1.74 -3.07
C HIS A 22 -9.74 1.22 -2.36
N PHE A 23 -9.60 -0.10 -2.19
CA PHE A 23 -8.44 -0.73 -1.57
C PHE A 23 -7.39 -1.18 -2.59
N TYR A 24 -7.74 -1.23 -3.87
CA TYR A 24 -6.85 -1.72 -4.93
C TYR A 24 -5.49 -1.02 -4.92
N MET A 25 -5.45 0.30 -4.80
CA MET A 25 -4.20 1.07 -4.77
C MET A 25 -3.32 0.71 -3.56
N LEU A 26 -3.92 0.44 -2.40
CA LEU A 26 -3.17 0.03 -1.20
C LEU A 26 -2.47 -1.31 -1.42
N TYR A 27 -3.18 -2.27 -2.03
CA TYR A 27 -2.62 -3.58 -2.35
C TYR A 27 -1.57 -3.52 -3.45
N LEU A 28 -1.83 -2.74 -4.50
CA LEU A 28 -0.90 -2.55 -5.62
C LEU A 28 0.44 -2.00 -5.10
N LEU A 29 0.41 -0.94 -4.30
CA LEU A 29 1.62 -0.36 -3.74
C LEU A 29 2.35 -1.36 -2.84
N ALA A 30 1.64 -2.07 -1.96
CA ALA A 30 2.26 -3.07 -1.08
C ALA A 30 3.01 -4.17 -1.86
N ILE A 31 2.41 -4.67 -2.95
CA ILE A 31 3.00 -5.75 -3.75
C ILE A 31 4.16 -5.25 -4.61
N PHE A 32 4.02 -4.11 -5.27
CA PHE A 32 5.02 -3.63 -6.24
C PHE A 32 6.18 -2.86 -5.60
N THR A 33 6.00 -2.28 -4.42
CA THR A 33 7.04 -1.46 -3.76
C THR A 33 7.58 -2.08 -2.47
N GLY A 34 6.89 -3.09 -1.91
CA GLY A 34 7.24 -3.69 -0.62
C GLY A 34 6.95 -2.80 0.59
N MET A 35 6.27 -1.66 0.41
CA MET A 35 5.90 -0.76 1.50
C MET A 35 5.00 -1.44 2.53
N ARG A 36 5.21 -1.10 3.80
CA ARG A 36 4.37 -1.55 4.92
C ARG A 36 3.05 -0.79 4.92
N ARG A 37 2.00 -1.42 5.45
CA ARG A 37 0.65 -0.81 5.56
C ARG A 37 0.67 0.60 6.15
N GLY A 38 1.40 0.83 7.24
CA GLY A 38 1.49 2.16 7.87
C GLY A 38 2.16 3.21 6.98
N GLU A 39 3.19 2.81 6.21
CA GLU A 39 3.88 3.70 5.27
C GLU A 39 2.95 4.13 4.13
N ILE A 40 2.20 3.18 3.55
CA ILE A 40 1.23 3.46 2.50
C ILE A 40 0.12 4.39 3.00
N LEU A 41 -0.40 4.13 4.21
CA LEU A 41 -1.45 4.95 4.81
C LEU A 41 -0.98 6.34 5.24
N ALA A 42 0.33 6.56 5.40
CA ALA A 42 0.90 7.87 5.75
C ALA A 42 1.24 8.75 4.53
N LEU A 43 1.17 8.20 3.32
CA LEU A 43 1.51 8.92 2.09
C LEU A 43 0.64 10.16 1.90
N ARG A 44 1.29 11.25 1.48
CA ARG A 44 0.64 12.46 1.01
C ARG A 44 0.99 12.68 -0.47
N TRP A 45 0.19 13.45 -1.18
CA TRP A 45 0.43 13.74 -2.60
C TRP A 45 1.84 14.25 -2.90
N LYS A 46 2.41 15.09 -2.02
CA LYS A 46 3.76 15.62 -2.15
C LYS A 46 4.88 14.57 -2.06
N ASP A 47 4.58 13.38 -1.53
CA ASP A 47 5.54 12.29 -1.37
C ASP A 47 5.60 11.43 -2.65
N CYS A 48 4.70 11.65 -3.62
CA CYS A 48 4.58 10.89 -4.86
C CYS A 48 5.04 11.73 -6.07
N MET A 49 6.27 11.50 -6.55
CA MET A 49 6.75 12.09 -7.80
C MET A 49 6.39 11.16 -8.96
N LEU A 50 5.13 11.23 -9.40
CA LEU A 50 4.56 10.30 -10.38
C LEU A 50 5.28 10.37 -11.75
N ASP A 51 5.74 11.55 -12.16
CA ASP A 51 6.51 11.72 -13.41
C ASP A 51 7.85 10.99 -13.38
N GLU A 52 8.42 10.79 -12.18
CA GLU A 52 9.68 10.05 -11.98
C GLU A 52 9.45 8.58 -11.62
N GLY A 53 8.20 8.16 -11.41
CA GLY A 53 7.87 6.83 -10.90
C GLY A 53 8.39 6.57 -9.49
N LYS A 54 8.53 7.60 -8.65
CA LYS A 54 9.12 7.51 -7.31
C LYS A 54 8.13 7.87 -6.21
N ILE A 55 8.28 7.21 -5.07
CA ILE A 55 7.59 7.51 -3.83
C ILE A 55 8.63 7.69 -2.73
N SER A 56 8.55 8.80 -2.00
CA SER A 56 9.40 9.05 -0.82
C SER A 56 8.70 8.55 0.44
N VAL A 57 9.29 7.53 1.09
CA VAL A 57 8.76 6.98 2.33
C VAL A 57 9.47 7.60 3.52
N SER A 58 8.77 8.46 4.26
CA SER A 58 9.35 9.20 5.39
C SER A 58 8.56 9.07 6.70
N LYS A 59 7.36 8.46 6.66
CA LYS A 59 6.42 8.39 7.78
C LYS A 59 5.69 7.06 7.77
N THR A 60 5.15 6.68 8.93
CA THR A 60 4.27 5.53 9.10
C THR A 60 3.08 5.93 9.95
N LEU A 61 1.87 5.58 9.51
CA LEU A 61 0.64 5.76 10.26
C LEU A 61 0.51 4.62 11.26
N SER A 62 0.28 4.93 12.53
CA SER A 62 0.14 3.94 13.59
C SER A 62 -1.03 4.28 14.52
N TYR A 63 -1.61 3.27 15.15
CA TYR A 63 -2.62 3.49 16.18
C TYR A 63 -2.04 3.17 17.55
N ILE A 64 -2.03 4.17 18.43
CA ILE A 64 -1.56 4.04 19.82
C ILE A 64 -2.78 4.12 20.74
N LYS A 65 -2.95 3.10 21.58
CA LYS A 65 -4.05 3.05 22.55
C LYS A 65 -3.97 4.27 23.48
N GLY A 66 -5.05 5.05 23.53
CA GLY A 66 -5.14 6.28 24.34
C GLY A 66 -4.65 7.56 23.67
N GLN A 67 -3.98 7.47 22.50
CA GLN A 67 -3.56 8.64 21.70
C GLN A 67 -4.28 8.72 20.35
N GLY A 68 -4.76 7.59 19.83
CA GLY A 68 -5.44 7.52 18.55
C GLY A 68 -4.49 7.23 17.39
N ILE A 69 -4.82 7.77 16.21
CA ILE A 69 -4.01 7.63 15.00
C ILE A 69 -2.90 8.69 15.04
N VAL A 70 -1.66 8.25 14.89
CA VAL A 70 -0.44 9.08 14.89
C VAL A 70 0.40 8.84 13.64
#